data_AF-A0A2I0CVN0-F1
#
_entry.id   AF-A0A2I0CVN0-F1
#
_cell.length_a   1.000
_cell.length_b   1.000
_cell.length_c   1.000
_cell.angle_alpha   90.00
_cell.angle_beta   90.00
_cell.angle_gamma   90.00
#
_symmetry.space_group_name_H-M   'P 1'
#
loop_
_entity.id
_entity.type
_entity.pdbx_description
1 polymer ?
#
loop_
_entity_poly.entity_id
_entity_poly.type
_entity_poly.pdbx_seq_one_letter_code
_entity_poly.pdbx_strand_id
1 'polypeptide(L)'
;MADGTEKLQAGASLFTGPDQVVEVRAITGRGIHSGYFRDPETLVRQVTVLDTDPEVQGIYVTLNEVNPALLARRKNRIAKCGPRDATTSDADILRRRWFPVDIDPVRPSGVSSTEEEHEQALAMAETIAGWMTGLGFPEPVTG
;
A
#
# COMPACT_ATOMS: atom_id res chain seq x y z
N MET A 1 -15.40 -12.08 -6.84
CA MET A 1 -15.79 -11.51 -5.52
C MET A 1 -14.98 -12.16 -4.38
N ALA A 2 -14.88 -13.50 -4.27
CA ALA A 2 -14.08 -14.16 -3.22
C ALA A 2 -12.56 -13.94 -3.34
N ASP A 3 -12.01 -14.04 -4.55
CA ASP A 3 -10.56 -13.91 -4.84
C ASP A 3 -9.94 -12.55 -4.43
N GLY A 4 -10.68 -11.44 -4.61
CA GLY A 4 -10.18 -10.10 -4.27
C GLY A 4 -10.03 -9.88 -2.76
N THR A 5 -10.99 -10.34 -1.96
CA THR A 5 -10.94 -10.21 -0.50
C THR A 5 -9.83 -11.08 0.10
N GLU A 6 -9.63 -12.29 -0.43
CA GLU A 6 -8.55 -13.18 0.01
C GLU A 6 -7.18 -12.56 -0.25
N LYS A 7 -6.96 -11.95 -1.43
CA LYS A 7 -5.74 -11.20 -1.75
C LYS A 7 -5.52 -10.01 -0.82
N LEU A 8 -6.58 -9.26 -0.49
CA LEU A 8 -6.51 -8.15 0.46
C LEU A 8 -6.14 -8.64 1.87
N GLN A 9 -6.71 -9.76 2.32
CA GLN A 9 -6.38 -10.36 3.61
C GLN A 9 -4.94 -10.86 3.66
N ALA A 10 -4.47 -11.53 2.60
CA ALA A 10 -3.09 -12.01 2.50
C ALA A 10 -2.10 -10.84 2.53
N GLY A 11 -2.33 -9.80 1.71
CA GLY A 11 -1.49 -8.60 1.69
C GLY A 11 -1.49 -7.85 3.02
N ALA A 12 -2.66 -7.64 3.63
CA ALA A 12 -2.75 -7.01 4.95
C ALA A 12 -1.98 -7.82 6.01
N SER A 13 -2.12 -9.14 6.02
CA SER A 13 -1.42 -10.01 6.97
C SER A 13 0.09 -10.03 6.75
N LEU A 14 0.55 -9.91 5.50
CA LEU A 14 1.96 -9.91 5.15
C LEU A 14 2.67 -8.62 5.56
N PHE A 15 2.03 -7.46 5.30
CA PHE A 15 2.66 -6.16 5.53
C PHE A 15 2.42 -5.60 6.94
N THR A 16 1.49 -6.16 7.72
CA THR A 16 1.22 -5.73 9.09
C THR A 16 1.78 -6.70 10.11
N GLY A 17 2.75 -6.23 10.91
CA GLY A 17 3.21 -6.96 12.08
C GLY A 17 2.14 -7.01 13.19
N PRO A 18 2.30 -7.90 14.19
CA PRO A 18 1.42 -7.91 15.36
C PRO A 18 1.33 -6.52 16.00
N ASP A 19 0.11 -6.06 16.28
CA ASP A 19 -0.21 -4.74 16.85
C ASP A 19 0.25 -3.50 16.04
N GLN A 20 0.77 -3.68 14.82
CA GLN A 20 1.21 -2.57 13.98
C GLN A 20 0.00 -1.74 13.53
N VAL A 21 0.13 -0.43 13.67
CA VAL A 21 -0.83 0.51 13.09
C VAL A 21 -0.46 0.74 11.63
N VAL A 22 -1.44 0.68 10.74
CA VAL A 22 -1.31 1.10 9.36
C VAL A 22 -2.28 2.23 9.05
N GLU A 23 -1.80 3.20 8.28
CA GLU A 23 -2.67 4.14 7.60
C GLU A 23 -3.09 3.54 6.27
N VAL A 24 -4.38 3.62 5.95
CA VAL A 24 -4.88 3.49 4.58
C VAL A 24 -5.17 4.87 4.03
N ARG A 25 -4.84 5.09 2.75
CA ARG A 25 -5.22 6.27 1.98
C ARG A 25 -5.96 5.85 0.72
N ALA A 26 -7.04 6.55 0.44
CA ALA A 26 -7.72 6.47 -0.84
C ALA A 26 -7.64 7.83 -1.54
N ILE A 27 -7.17 7.80 -2.79
CA ILE A 27 -7.14 8.97 -3.67
C ILE A 27 -8.50 9.05 -4.35
N THR A 28 -9.17 10.19 -4.24
CA THR A 28 -10.41 10.45 -4.97
C THR A 28 -10.31 11.75 -5.76
N GLY A 29 -11.22 11.94 -6.72
CA GLY A 29 -11.33 13.22 -7.44
C GLY A 29 -11.61 14.44 -6.54
N ARG A 30 -11.98 14.23 -5.27
CA ARG A 30 -12.33 15.28 -4.31
C ARG A 30 -11.32 15.44 -3.18
N GLY A 31 -10.20 14.71 -3.22
CA GLY A 31 -9.12 14.78 -2.24
C GLY A 31 -8.77 13.42 -1.63
N ILE A 32 -7.95 13.43 -0.58
CA ILE A 32 -7.51 12.21 0.10
C ILE A 32 -8.48 11.81 1.20
N HIS A 33 -8.87 10.55 1.21
CA HIS A 33 -9.50 9.93 2.37
C HIS A 33 -8.44 9.10 3.10
N SER A 34 -8.45 9.09 4.43
CA SER A 34 -7.49 8.33 5.23
C SER A 34 -8.16 7.69 6.44
N GLY A 35 -7.60 6.59 6.91
CA GLY A 35 -7.99 5.90 8.14
C GLY A 35 -6.81 5.16 8.75
N TYR A 36 -6.89 4.86 10.04
CA TYR A 36 -5.83 4.13 10.74
C TYR A 36 -6.40 2.89 11.41
N PHE A 37 -5.70 1.77 11.24
CA PHE A 37 -6.16 0.45 11.64
C PHE A 37 -5.04 -0.30 12.33
N ARG A 38 -5.41 -1.07 13.35
CA ARG A 38 -4.53 -2.09 13.95
C ARG A 38 -4.99 -3.50 13.60
N ASP A 39 -6.30 -3.67 13.45
CA ASP A 39 -6.92 -4.95 13.11
C ASP A 39 -7.02 -5.08 11.58
N PRO A 40 -6.31 -6.04 10.95
CA PRO A 40 -6.35 -6.25 9.51
C PRO A 40 -7.74 -6.59 8.99
N GLU A 41 -8.56 -7.30 9.76
CA GLU A 41 -9.92 -7.66 9.34
C GLU A 41 -10.82 -6.42 9.21
N THR A 42 -10.74 -5.51 10.19
CA THR A 42 -11.46 -4.24 10.14
C THR A 42 -10.96 -3.32 9.02
N LEU A 43 -9.65 -3.32 8.74
CA LEU A 43 -9.10 -2.63 7.57
C LEU A 43 -9.69 -3.17 6.27
N VAL A 44 -9.58 -4.48 6.04
CA VAL A 44 -10.07 -5.12 4.81
C VAL A 44 -11.55 -4.85 4.61
N ARG A 45 -12.38 -5.02 5.66
CA ARG A 45 -13.82 -4.73 5.58
C ARG A 45 -14.13 -3.30 5.13
N GLN A 46 -13.39 -2.31 5.63
CA GLN A 46 -13.59 -0.91 5.23
C GLN A 46 -13.09 -0.62 3.81
N VAL A 47 -11.95 -1.19 3.44
CA VAL A 47 -11.37 -1.04 2.10
C VAL A 47 -12.25 -1.69 1.03
N THR A 48 -12.78 -2.89 1.28
CA THR A 48 -13.66 -3.58 0.32
C THR A 48 -14.91 -2.77 0.00
N VAL A 49 -15.47 -2.05 0.97
CA VAL A 49 -16.61 -1.15 0.70
C VAL A 49 -16.15 0.08 -0.09
N LEU A 50 -15.03 0.68 0.30
CA LEU A 50 -14.49 1.87 -0.34
C LEU A 50 -14.07 1.64 -1.80
N ASP A 51 -13.56 0.45 -2.10
CA ASP A 51 -13.15 0.03 -3.45
C ASP A 51 -14.31 -0.05 -4.45
N THR A 52 -15.56 -0.11 -3.95
CA THR A 52 -16.75 -0.05 -4.80
C THR A 52 -17.17 1.36 -5.21
N ASP A 53 -16.55 2.40 -4.63
CA ASP A 53 -16.86 3.79 -4.92
C ASP A 53 -16.15 4.24 -6.21
N PRO A 54 -16.89 4.61 -7.28
CA PRO A 54 -16.29 5.01 -8.55
C PRO A 54 -15.50 6.32 -8.49
N GLU A 55 -15.62 7.11 -7.41
CA GLU A 55 -14.77 8.29 -7.21
C GLU A 55 -13.35 7.93 -6.73
N VAL A 56 -13.12 6.70 -6.28
CA VAL A 56 -11.82 6.21 -5.81
C VAL A 56 -10.94 5.82 -6.99
N GLN A 57 -9.78 6.45 -7.09
CA GLN A 57 -8.79 6.24 -8.15
C GLN A 57 -7.68 5.26 -7.73
N GLY A 58 -7.50 5.04 -6.43
CA GLY A 58 -6.51 4.13 -5.89
C GLY A 58 -6.52 4.09 -4.37
N ILE A 59 -6.24 2.92 -3.80
CA ILE A 59 -6.16 2.67 -2.36
C ILE A 59 -4.79 2.06 -2.06
N TYR A 60 -4.10 2.59 -1.06
CA TYR A 60 -2.82 2.05 -0.59
C TYR A 60 -2.68 2.21 0.92
N VAL A 61 -1.75 1.47 1.50
CA VAL A 61 -1.42 1.52 2.93
C VAL A 61 0.01 1.99 3.16
N THR A 62 0.28 2.50 4.36
CA THR A 62 1.66 2.66 4.82
C THR A 62 2.31 1.29 4.97
N LEU A 63 3.44 1.10 4.29
CA LEU A 63 4.16 -0.16 4.28
C LEU A 63 5.04 -0.35 5.53
N ASN A 64 5.69 0.74 5.97
CA ASN A 64 6.64 0.71 7.07
C ASN A 64 6.01 1.09 8.41
N GLU A 65 6.67 0.71 9.51
CA GLU A 65 6.15 0.86 10.87
C GLU A 65 5.99 2.35 11.23
N VAL A 66 4.75 2.77 11.52
CA VAL A 66 4.41 4.14 11.88
C VAL A 66 4.23 4.29 13.39
N ASN A 67 4.28 5.53 13.88
CA ASN A 67 3.98 5.83 15.28
C ASN A 67 2.56 5.37 15.66
N PRO A 68 2.37 4.45 16.63
CA PRO A 68 1.05 3.93 16.99
C PRO A 68 0.07 5.00 17.48
N ALA A 69 0.57 6.16 17.95
CA ALA A 69 -0.26 7.29 18.34
C ALA A 69 -1.11 7.83 17.17
N LEU A 70 -0.69 7.60 15.94
CA LEU A 70 -1.43 8.01 14.75
C LEU A 70 -2.81 7.37 14.64
N LEU A 71 -3.01 6.20 15.28
CA LEU A 71 -4.31 5.53 15.35
C LEU A 71 -5.43 6.49 15.81
N ALA A 72 -5.12 7.42 16.72
CA ALA A 72 -6.10 8.36 17.25
C ALA A 72 -6.63 9.37 16.22
N ARG A 73 -5.90 9.63 15.12
CA ARG A 73 -6.33 10.61 14.09
C ARG A 73 -7.67 10.20 13.48
N ARG A 74 -7.78 8.95 13.03
CA ARG A 74 -8.99 8.37 12.39
C ARG A 74 -9.08 6.86 12.67
N LYS A 75 -9.25 6.50 13.95
CA LYS A 75 -9.30 5.11 14.41
C LYS A 75 -10.41 4.31 13.75
N ASN A 76 -10.05 3.21 13.08
CA ASN A 76 -10.94 2.20 12.52
C ASN A 76 -12.04 2.75 11.59
N ARG A 77 -11.77 3.87 10.92
CA ARG A 77 -12.68 4.50 9.96
C ARG A 77 -11.89 5.23 8.88
N ILE A 78 -12.41 5.23 7.66
CA ILE A 78 -11.84 6.01 6.55
C ILE A 78 -12.71 7.25 6.34
N ALA A 79 -12.10 8.43 6.36
CA ALA A 79 -12.81 9.70 6.18
C ALA A 79 -12.00 10.66 5.33
N LYS A 80 -12.71 11.57 4.64
CA LYS A 80 -12.11 12.66 3.88
C LYS A 80 -11.24 13.53 4.78
N CYS A 81 -9.99 13.76 4.37
CA CYS A 81 -9.09 14.70 5.05
C CYS A 81 -9.46 16.14 4.68
N GLY A 82 -9.64 16.98 5.69
CA GLY A 82 -9.73 18.42 5.53
C GLY A 82 -8.35 19.07 5.33
N PRO A 83 -8.28 20.38 5.02
CA PRO A 83 -7.02 21.10 4.75
C PRO A 83 -6.02 21.11 5.91
N ARG A 84 -6.47 20.86 7.14
CA ARG A 84 -5.63 20.82 8.36
C ARG A 84 -5.40 19.40 8.89
N ASP A 85 -6.01 18.41 8.25
CA ASP A 85 -5.85 17.03 8.70
C ASP A 85 -4.50 16.49 8.23
N ALA A 86 -3.72 15.99 9.18
CA ALA A 86 -2.48 15.31 8.88
C ALA A 86 -2.72 13.85 8.46
N THR A 87 -1.90 13.39 7.53
CA THR A 87 -1.65 11.98 7.24
C THR A 87 -0.25 11.60 7.73
N THR A 88 0.13 10.33 7.65
CA THR A 88 1.48 9.88 8.07
C THR A 88 2.55 10.64 7.29
N SER A 89 3.51 11.23 8.00
CA SER A 89 4.67 11.90 7.44
C SER A 89 5.94 11.07 7.62
N ASP A 90 7.05 11.49 7.00
CA ASP A 90 8.35 10.82 7.16
C ASP A 90 8.81 10.76 8.63
N ALA A 91 8.50 11.80 9.41
CA ALA A 91 8.83 11.87 10.83
C ALA A 91 8.01 10.89 11.69
N ASP A 92 6.90 10.37 11.15
CA ASP A 92 6.06 9.38 11.82
C ASP A 92 6.54 7.93 11.59
N ILE A 93 7.50 7.71 10.68
CA ILE A 93 8.04 6.37 10.40
C ILE A 93 9.07 5.99 11.46
N LEU A 94 8.73 5.01 12.30
CA LEU A 94 9.61 4.51 13.36
C LEU A 94 10.70 3.59 12.82
N ARG A 95 10.36 2.75 11.83
CA ARG A 95 11.28 1.77 11.27
C ARG A 95 10.93 1.41 9.84
N ARG A 96 11.96 1.33 8.98
CA ARG A 96 11.86 0.76 7.64
C ARG A 96 12.18 -0.74 7.70
N ARG A 97 11.18 -1.58 7.44
CA ARG A 97 11.31 -3.04 7.31
C ARG A 97 11.24 -3.46 5.85
N TRP A 98 10.52 -2.70 5.05
CA TRP A 98 10.27 -2.96 3.65
C TRP A 98 10.89 -1.86 2.80
N PHE A 99 11.43 -2.28 1.66
CA PHE A 99 11.96 -1.41 0.63
C PHE A 99 11.26 -1.76 -0.69
N PRO A 100 10.19 -1.02 -1.06
CA PRO A 100 9.45 -1.32 -2.27
C PRO A 100 10.27 -0.90 -3.50
N VAL A 101 10.29 -1.76 -4.51
CA VAL A 101 10.85 -1.50 -5.83
C VAL A 101 9.70 -1.58 -6.82
N ASP A 102 9.37 -0.45 -7.45
CA ASP A 102 8.30 -0.33 -8.44
C ASP A 102 8.91 -0.20 -9.82
N ILE A 103 8.54 -1.09 -10.74
CA ILE A 103 9.19 -1.22 -12.05
C ILE A 103 8.13 -1.03 -13.12
N ASP A 104 8.15 0.15 -13.72
CA ASP A 104 7.23 0.54 -14.78
C ASP A 104 7.95 0.74 -16.12
N PRO A 105 7.43 0.17 -17.22
CA PRO A 105 7.91 0.51 -18.55
C PRO A 105 7.59 1.97 -18.88
N VAL A 106 8.52 2.64 -19.57
CA VAL A 106 8.34 4.02 -20.03
C VAL A 106 7.30 4.06 -21.15
N ARG A 107 6.13 4.61 -20.87
CA ARG A 107 4.99 4.68 -21.79
C ARG A 107 4.20 5.98 -21.64
N PRO A 108 3.35 6.37 -22.62
CA PRO A 108 2.46 7.52 -22.46
C PRO A 108 1.53 7.36 -21.25
N SER A 109 1.28 8.47 -20.55
CA SER A 109 0.40 8.47 -19.38
C SER A 109 -1.02 8.02 -19.73
N GLY A 110 -1.61 7.20 -18.87
CA GLY A 110 -2.97 6.65 -19.03
C GLY A 110 -3.08 5.47 -20.00
N VAL A 111 -1.96 4.94 -20.49
CA VAL A 111 -1.93 3.76 -21.36
C VAL A 111 -1.44 2.55 -20.57
N SER A 112 -2.17 1.43 -20.66
CA SER A 112 -1.76 0.16 -20.07
C SER A 112 -0.51 -0.38 -20.76
N SER A 113 0.34 -1.11 -20.03
CA SER A 113 1.49 -1.79 -20.63
C SER A 113 1.05 -2.87 -21.62
N THR A 114 1.86 -3.12 -22.64
CA THR A 114 1.71 -4.34 -23.45
C THR A 114 2.19 -5.57 -22.67
N GLU A 115 1.92 -6.76 -23.18
CA GLU A 115 2.42 -8.01 -22.60
C GLU A 115 3.96 -8.01 -22.59
N GLU A 116 4.57 -7.60 -23.71
CA GLU A 116 6.03 -7.55 -23.84
C GLU A 116 6.67 -6.55 -22.88
N GLU A 117 6.04 -5.40 -22.67
CA GLU A 117 6.49 -4.42 -21.69
C GLU A 117 6.36 -4.94 -20.25
N HIS A 118 5.32 -5.73 -19.96
CA HIS A 118 5.14 -6.39 -18.67
C HIS A 118 6.20 -7.47 -18.43
N GLU A 119 6.46 -8.34 -19.41
CA GLU A 119 7.53 -9.35 -19.35
C GLU A 119 8.91 -8.70 -19.13
N GLN A 120 9.18 -7.57 -19.77
CA GLN A 120 10.43 -6.82 -19.57
C GLN A 120 10.55 -6.27 -18.14
N ALA A 121 9.45 -5.79 -17.55
CA ALA A 121 9.44 -5.34 -16.16
C ALA A 121 9.74 -6.49 -15.18
N LEU A 122 9.19 -7.68 -15.43
CA LEU A 122 9.48 -8.88 -14.63
C LEU A 122 10.95 -9.30 -14.74
N ALA A 123 11.51 -9.34 -15.95
CA ALA A 123 12.93 -9.66 -16.15
C ALA A 123 13.87 -8.64 -15.46
N MET A 124 13.47 -7.37 -15.45
CA MET A 124 14.17 -6.33 -14.69
C MET A 124 14.06 -6.55 -13.18
N ALA A 125 12.88 -6.97 -12.69
CA ALA A 125 12.68 -7.30 -11.27
C ALA A 125 13.63 -8.39 -10.79
N GLU A 126 13.78 -9.47 -11.57
CA GLU A 126 14.72 -10.55 -11.28
C GLU A 126 16.17 -10.07 -11.27
N THR A 127 16.54 -9.21 -12.22
CA THR A 127 17.88 -8.62 -12.30
C THR A 127 18.19 -7.77 -11.06
N ILE A 128 17.23 -6.93 -10.64
CA ILE A 128 17.37 -6.09 -9.44
C ILE A 128 17.43 -6.96 -8.18
N ALA A 129 16.59 -7.99 -8.08
CA ALA A 129 16.61 -8.94 -6.96
C ALA A 129 18.00 -9.59 -6.82
N GLY A 130 18.56 -10.13 -7.90
CA GLY A 130 19.90 -10.74 -7.88
C GLY A 130 21.00 -9.75 -7.48
N TRP A 131 20.92 -8.50 -7.97
CA TRP A 131 21.85 -7.44 -7.57
C TRP A 131 21.73 -7.10 -6.08
N MET A 132 20.51 -6.97 -5.56
CA MET A 132 20.25 -6.68 -4.15
C MET A 132 20.68 -7.82 -3.22
N THR A 133 20.49 -9.08 -3.62
CA THR A 133 21.02 -10.25 -2.90
C THR A 133 22.54 -10.18 -2.79
N GLY A 134 23.23 -9.75 -3.87
CA GLY A 134 24.67 -9.50 -3.85
C GLY A 134 25.11 -8.39 -2.88
N LEU A 135 24.20 -7.47 -2.52
CA LEU A 135 24.41 -6.44 -1.50
C LEU A 135 24.03 -6.90 -0.08
N GLY A 136 23.59 -8.15 0.09
CA GLY A 136 23.21 -8.73 1.37
C GLY A 136 21.75 -8.49 1.76
N PHE A 137 20.90 -8.04 0.84
CA PHE A 137 19.46 -8.06 1.06
C PHE A 137 18.94 -9.51 1.07
N PRO A 138 17.88 -9.80 1.85
CA PRO A 138 17.22 -11.10 1.80
C PRO A 138 16.46 -11.29 0.49
N GLU A 139 16.02 -12.52 0.23
CA GLU A 139 15.10 -12.82 -0.87
C GLU A 139 13.88 -11.89 -0.83
N PRO A 140 13.47 -11.32 -1.98
CA PRO A 140 12.34 -10.42 -2.03
C PRO A 140 11.01 -11.16 -1.83
N VAL A 141 10.01 -10.43 -1.35
CA VAL A 141 8.61 -10.85 -1.48
C VAL A 141 8.15 -10.48 -2.88
N THR A 142 7.65 -11.46 -3.62
CA THR A 142 7.05 -11.29 -4.95
C THR A 142 5.57 -11.69 -4.93
N GLY A 143 4.78 -11.20 -5.89
CA GLY A 143 3.34 -11.43 -5.99
C GLY A 143 2.86 -11.41 -7.43
#